data_AF-S9SD39-F1
#
_entry.id   AF-S9SD39-F1
#
_cell.length_a   1.000
_cell.length_b   1.000
_cell.length_c   1.000
_cell.angle_alpha   90.00
_cell.angle_beta   90.00
_cell.angle_gamma   90.00
#
_symmetry.space_group_name_H-M   'P 1'
#
loop_
_entity.id
_entity.type
_entity.pdbx_description
1 polymer ?
#
loop_
_entity_poly.entity_id
_entity_poly.type
_entity_poly.pdbx_seq_one_letter_code
_entity_poly.pdbx_strand_id
1 'polypeptide(L)'
;MIEVVDLHKRYRGRNVLKGISFTAEKGQITCLIGINGAGKSTILKSIRGLTPPKSGTIRIDGKSVGPAMYEKVAFVPDHVTVPMGMKLSDGMQFMKDFYQNWNEVRAKELLDFFKLDRSERVGNLSKGTTAKYSLLLGLSQDTD
;
A
#
# COMPACT_ATOMS: atom_id res chain seq x y z
N MET A 1 9.74 4.01 -10.97
CA MET A 1 9.08 5.20 -11.55
C MET A 1 7.62 4.87 -11.76
N ILE A 2 6.70 5.77 -11.38
CA ILE A 2 5.25 5.59 -11.58
C ILE A 2 4.74 6.72 -12.45
N GLU A 3 4.12 6.37 -13.58
CA GLU A 3 3.53 7.32 -14.52
C GLU A 3 2.01 7.17 -14.51
N VAL A 4 1.31 8.28 -14.35
CA VAL A 4 -0.15 8.36 -14.44
C VAL A 4 -0.49 9.33 -15.56
N VAL A 5 -1.29 8.90 -16.53
CA VAL A 5 -1.64 9.71 -17.71
C VAL A 5 -3.14 9.70 -17.92
N ASP A 6 -3.73 10.91 -17.88
CA ASP A 6 -5.14 11.21 -18.12
C ASP A 6 -6.08 10.27 -17.35
N LEU A 7 -5.85 10.12 -16.04
CA LEU A 7 -6.56 9.16 -15.23
C LEU A 7 -7.95 9.68 -14.85
N HIS A 8 -9.00 8.95 -15.25
CA HIS A 8 -10.38 9.23 -14.88
C HIS A 8 -10.98 8.11 -14.04
N LYS A 9 -11.78 8.46 -13.03
CA LYS A 9 -12.51 7.49 -12.22
C LYS A 9 -13.86 8.04 -11.78
N ARG A 10 -14.88 7.21 -11.92
CA ARG A 10 -16.27 7.51 -11.51
C ARG A 10 -16.77 6.48 -10.52
N TYR A 11 -17.46 6.92 -9.47
CA TYR A 11 -18.19 6.06 -8.53
C TYR A 11 -19.62 6.53 -8.43
N ARG A 12 -20.60 5.63 -8.63
CA ARG A 12 -22.04 5.92 -8.47
C ARG A 12 -22.46 7.26 -9.10
N GLY A 13 -22.01 7.52 -10.33
CA GLY A 13 -22.29 8.76 -11.08
C GLY A 13 -21.41 9.97 -10.77
N ARG A 14 -20.64 9.98 -9.67
CA ARG A 14 -19.73 11.08 -9.30
C ARG A 14 -18.32 10.88 -9.87
N ASN A 15 -17.81 11.87 -10.59
CA ASN A 15 -16.43 11.91 -11.08
C ASN A 15 -15.49 12.23 -9.90
N VAL A 16 -14.70 11.24 -9.49
CA VAL A 16 -13.72 11.38 -8.40
C VAL A 16 -12.35 11.77 -8.93
N LEU A 17 -11.92 11.21 -10.06
CA LEU A 17 -10.72 11.62 -10.78
C LEU A 17 -11.11 12.14 -12.17
N LYS A 18 -10.53 13.26 -12.58
CA LYS A 18 -10.87 14.03 -13.79
C LYS A 18 -9.59 14.37 -14.56
N GLY A 19 -9.06 13.43 -15.32
CA GLY A 19 -7.88 13.64 -16.17
C GLY A 19 -6.60 13.93 -15.40
N ILE A 20 -6.31 13.13 -14.37
CA ILE A 20 -5.12 13.32 -13.53
C ILE A 20 -3.89 12.78 -14.26
N SER A 21 -2.84 13.61 -14.38
CA SER A 21 -1.55 13.21 -14.95
C SER A 21 -0.41 13.67 -14.06
N PHE A 22 0.52 12.76 -13.74
CA PHE A 22 1.76 13.06 -13.03
C PHE A 22 2.76 11.90 -13.17
N THR A 23 4.02 12.19 -12.86
CA THR A 23 5.08 11.18 -12.73
C THR A 23 5.67 11.25 -11.31
N ALA A 24 5.81 10.09 -10.68
CA ALA A 24 6.60 9.92 -9.46
C ALA A 24 7.92 9.23 -9.83
N GLU A 25 9.01 9.99 -9.73
CA GLU A 25 10.33 9.55 -10.17
C GLU A 25 10.92 8.48 -9.25
N LYS A 26 11.77 7.61 -9.82
CA LYS A 26 12.46 6.59 -9.03
C LYS A 26 13.43 7.26 -8.04
N GLY A 27 13.48 6.75 -6.81
CA GLY A 27 14.38 7.26 -5.77
C GLY A 27 13.92 8.57 -5.13
N GLN A 28 12.73 9.07 -5.45
CA GLN A 28 12.16 10.26 -4.85
C GLN A 28 11.02 9.94 -3.89
N ILE A 29 10.91 10.75 -2.83
CA ILE A 29 9.73 10.76 -1.98
C ILE A 29 8.71 11.71 -2.60
N THR A 30 7.66 11.15 -3.20
CA THR A 30 6.55 11.93 -3.76
C THR A 30 5.39 12.00 -2.79
N CYS A 31 4.90 13.21 -2.50
CA CYS A 31 3.76 13.42 -1.61
C CYS A 31 2.51 13.84 -2.40
N LEU A 32 1.40 13.15 -2.18
CA LEU A 32 0.09 13.51 -2.74
C LEU A 32 -0.77 14.19 -1.67
N ILE A 33 -0.90 15.52 -1.77
CA ILE A 33 -1.64 16.35 -0.82
C ILE A 33 -3.00 16.80 -1.37
N GLY A 34 -3.92 17.13 -0.48
CA GLY A 34 -5.24 17.66 -0.85
C GLY A 34 -6.30 17.39 0.21
N ILE A 35 -7.46 18.02 0.08
CA ILE A 35 -8.57 17.88 1.03
C ILE A 35 -9.16 16.46 1.06
N ASN A 36 -9.93 16.14 2.11
CA ASN A 36 -10.68 14.88 2.17
C ASN A 36 -11.67 14.81 0.98
N GLY A 37 -11.74 13.63 0.35
CA GLY A 37 -12.56 13.44 -0.84
C GLY A 37 -11.95 13.90 -2.17
N ALA A 38 -10.75 14.49 -2.18
CA ALA A 38 -10.06 14.92 -3.41
C ALA A 38 -9.61 13.77 -4.34
N GLY A 39 -9.78 12.51 -3.92
CA GLY A 39 -9.43 11.34 -4.74
C GLY A 39 -8.05 10.72 -4.45
N LYS A 40 -7.32 11.19 -3.43
CA LYS A 40 -5.99 10.68 -3.06
C LYS A 40 -5.95 9.15 -2.90
N SER A 41 -6.79 8.60 -2.04
CA SER A 41 -6.87 7.16 -1.83
C SER A 41 -7.35 6.41 -3.07
N THR A 42 -8.12 7.06 -3.95
CA THR A 42 -8.53 6.48 -5.24
C THR A 42 -7.33 6.35 -6.17
N ILE A 43 -6.48 7.37 -6.26
CA ILE A 43 -5.24 7.34 -7.04
C ILE A 43 -4.34 6.20 -6.55
N LEU A 44 -4.08 6.13 -5.23
CA LEU A 44 -3.21 5.09 -4.65
C LEU A 44 -3.78 3.67 -4.91
N LYS A 45 -5.09 3.47 -4.74
CA LYS A 45 -5.75 2.19 -5.04
C LYS A 45 -5.72 1.85 -6.53
N SER A 46 -5.80 2.84 -7.42
CA SER A 46 -5.66 2.63 -8.86
C SER A 46 -4.23 2.23 -9.25
N ILE A 47 -3.22 2.85 -8.66
CA ILE A 47 -1.81 2.46 -8.85
C ILE A 47 -1.60 1.01 -8.39
N ARG A 48 -2.15 0.62 -7.24
CA ARG A 48 -2.05 -0.77 -6.74
C ARG A 48 -2.88 -1.79 -7.54
N GLY A 49 -3.74 -1.33 -8.47
CA GLY A 49 -4.66 -2.19 -9.23
C GLY A 49 -5.94 -2.59 -8.50
N LEU A 50 -6.14 -2.14 -7.25
CA LEU A 50 -7.34 -2.44 -6.44
C LEU A 50 -8.60 -1.74 -6.96
N THR A 51 -8.42 -0.68 -7.74
CA THR A 51 -9.51 0.07 -8.34
C THR A 51 -9.12 0.44 -9.77
N PRO A 52 -9.52 -0.36 -10.76
CA PRO A 52 -9.25 -0.06 -12.16
C PRO A 52 -9.82 1.33 -12.53
N PRO A 53 -9.09 2.18 -13.26
CA PRO A 53 -9.62 3.45 -13.74
C PRO A 53 -10.74 3.24 -14.76
N LYS A 54 -11.51 4.30 -15.04
CA LYS A 54 -12.49 4.30 -16.13
C LYS A 54 -11.78 4.47 -17.49
N SER A 55 -10.78 5.34 -17.53
CA SER A 55 -9.91 5.62 -18.68
C SER A 55 -8.60 6.22 -18.18
N GLY A 56 -7.64 6.36 -19.10
CA GLY A 56 -6.25 6.73 -18.78
C GLY A 56 -5.38 5.50 -18.56
N THR A 57 -4.09 5.75 -18.33
CA THR A 57 -3.10 4.69 -18.13
C THR A 57 -2.25 4.93 -16.90
N ILE A 58 -1.85 3.84 -16.26
CA ILE A 58 -0.87 3.85 -15.17
C ILE A 58 0.24 2.89 -15.58
N ARG A 59 1.48 3.34 -15.48
CA ARG A 59 2.67 2.52 -15.71
C ARG A 59 3.58 2.54 -14.49
N ILE A 60 4.17 1.39 -14.19
CA ILE A 60 5.20 1.23 -13.16
C ILE A 60 6.43 0.70 -13.90
N ASP A 61 7.52 1.47 -13.87
CA ASP A 61 8.75 1.21 -14.64
C ASP A 61 8.45 0.92 -16.12
N GLY A 62 7.61 1.75 -16.74
CA GLY A 62 7.21 1.63 -18.14
C GLY A 62 6.22 0.50 -18.45
N LYS A 63 5.85 -0.34 -17.47
CA LYS A 63 4.91 -1.46 -17.64
C LYS A 63 3.51 -1.11 -17.14
N SER A 64 2.47 -1.46 -17.89
CA SER A 64 1.08 -1.29 -17.47
C SER A 64 0.78 -2.05 -16.18
N VAL A 65 -0.10 -1.47 -15.35
CA VAL A 65 -0.59 -2.13 -14.12
C VAL A 65 -1.35 -3.42 -14.48
N GLY A 66 -0.85 -4.57 -14.00
CA GLY A 66 -1.48 -5.89 -14.07
C GLY A 66 -0.70 -6.90 -13.23
N PRO A 67 -1.21 -8.10 -12.91
CA PRO A 67 -0.77 -8.98 -11.81
C PRO A 67 0.74 -9.12 -11.56
N ALA A 68 1.58 -9.05 -12.60
CA ALA A 68 3.04 -8.99 -12.51
C ALA A 68 3.60 -7.80 -11.69
N MET A 69 2.78 -6.80 -11.34
CA MET A 69 3.16 -5.65 -10.54
C MET A 69 2.87 -5.80 -9.04
N TYR A 70 2.22 -6.89 -8.60
CA TYR A 70 1.80 -7.06 -7.20
C TYR A 70 3.00 -7.15 -6.25
N GLU A 71 4.12 -7.73 -6.71
CA GLU A 71 5.39 -7.80 -5.97
C GLU A 71 6.29 -6.58 -6.19
N LYS A 72 5.88 -5.64 -7.05
CA LYS A 72 6.63 -4.41 -7.33
C LYS A 72 6.11 -3.20 -6.55
N VAL A 73 4.95 -3.31 -5.89
CA VAL A 73 4.36 -2.19 -5.16
C VAL A 73 3.80 -2.65 -3.81
N ALA A 74 4.46 -2.22 -2.74
CA ALA A 74 3.92 -2.33 -1.40
C ALA A 74 2.81 -1.29 -1.24
N PHE A 75 1.69 -1.71 -0.66
CA PHE A 75 0.58 -0.80 -0.36
C PHE A 75 0.20 -0.95 1.09
N VAL A 76 0.28 0.16 1.83
CA VAL A 76 -0.12 0.25 3.23
C VAL A 76 -1.48 0.94 3.29
N PRO A 77 -2.58 0.20 3.50
CA PRO A 77 -3.89 0.82 3.66
C PRO A 77 -4.04 1.51 5.02
N ASP A 78 -5.06 2.37 5.14
CA ASP A 78 -5.44 3.04 6.41
C ASP A 78 -5.98 2.06 7.48
N HIS A 79 -6.20 0.79 7.10
CA HIS A 79 -6.62 -0.30 8.00
C HIS A 79 -5.57 -1.41 7.98
N VAL A 80 -5.59 -2.28 8.98
CA VAL A 80 -4.66 -3.41 9.03
C VAL A 80 -5.05 -4.48 8.01
N THR A 81 -4.06 -5.06 7.33
CA THR A 81 -4.25 -6.06 6.26
C THR A 81 -4.56 -7.46 6.78
N VAL A 82 -4.21 -7.76 8.04
CA VAL A 82 -4.34 -9.10 8.65
C VAL A 82 -5.54 -9.18 9.62
N PRO A 83 -6.11 -10.37 9.86
CA PRO A 83 -7.22 -10.56 10.78
C PRO A 83 -6.92 -10.08 12.21
N MET A 84 -7.87 -9.39 12.83
CA MET A 84 -7.73 -8.82 14.18
C MET A 84 -7.49 -9.86 15.28
N GLY A 85 -7.92 -11.10 15.07
CA GLY A 85 -7.72 -12.19 16.03
C GLY A 85 -6.29 -12.74 16.07
N MET A 86 -5.44 -12.45 15.08
CA MET A 86 -4.07 -12.96 15.02
C MET A 86 -3.15 -12.28 16.03
N LYS A 87 -2.10 -12.99 16.48
CA LYS A 87 -0.95 -12.34 17.08
C LYS A 87 -0.17 -11.58 16.01
N LEU A 88 0.63 -10.60 16.41
CA LEU A 88 1.50 -9.87 15.46
C LEU A 88 2.46 -10.83 14.75
N SER A 89 3.02 -11.81 15.46
CA SER A 89 3.85 -12.87 14.85
C SER A 89 3.10 -13.71 13.82
N ASP A 90 1.84 -14.09 14.08
CA ASP A 90 1.03 -14.85 13.13
C ASP A 90 0.69 -14.01 11.89
N GLY A 91 0.44 -12.70 12.06
CA GLY A 91 0.20 -11.80 10.95
C GLY A 91 1.45 -11.56 10.09
N MET A 92 2.64 -11.51 10.68
CA MET A 92 3.90 -11.49 9.94
C MET A 92 4.10 -12.80 9.15
N GLN A 93 3.83 -13.95 9.77
CA GLN A 93 3.87 -15.24 9.09
C GLN A 93 2.86 -15.32 7.95
N PHE A 94 1.64 -14.80 8.15
CA PHE A 94 0.64 -14.68 7.08
C PHE A 94 1.17 -13.85 5.91
N MET A 95 1.80 -12.70 6.15
CA MET A 95 2.38 -11.92 5.04
C MET A 95 3.49 -12.70 4.32
N LYS A 96 4.35 -13.39 5.06
CA LYS A 96 5.41 -14.24 4.50
C LYS A 96 4.87 -15.37 3.61
N ASP A 97 3.76 -15.99 4.01
CA ASP A 97 3.15 -17.09 3.25
C ASP A 97 2.54 -16.60 1.92
N PHE A 98 2.12 -15.33 1.85
CA PHE A 98 1.46 -14.75 0.67
C PHE A 98 2.39 -13.98 -0.26
N TYR A 99 3.50 -13.42 0.23
CA TYR A 99 4.40 -12.55 -0.54
C TYR A 99 5.79 -13.16 -0.68
N GLN A 100 6.18 -13.51 -1.91
CA GLN A 100 7.51 -14.09 -2.19
C GLN A 100 8.66 -13.13 -1.86
N ASN A 101 8.40 -11.83 -1.98
CA ASN A 101 9.34 -10.75 -1.66
C ASN A 101 9.32 -10.32 -0.18
N TRP A 102 8.80 -11.16 0.73
CA TRP A 102 8.87 -10.88 2.15
C TRP A 102 10.30 -10.90 2.68
N ASN A 103 10.71 -9.82 3.33
CA ASN A 103 12.00 -9.66 3.98
C ASN A 103 11.90 -9.87 5.49
N GLU A 104 12.25 -11.08 5.92
CA GLU A 104 12.23 -11.48 7.33
C GLU A 104 13.22 -10.67 8.21
N VAL A 105 14.35 -10.24 7.65
CA VAL A 105 15.36 -9.46 8.38
C VAL A 105 14.81 -8.06 8.68
N ARG A 106 14.32 -7.37 7.66
CA ARG A 106 13.69 -6.05 7.82
C ARG A 106 12.46 -6.10 8.72
N ALA A 107 11.66 -7.16 8.64
CA ALA A 107 10.50 -7.33 9.49
C ALA A 107 10.88 -7.39 10.98
N LYS A 108 11.97 -8.08 11.33
CA LYS A 108 12.52 -8.12 12.69
C LYS A 108 13.09 -6.78 13.11
N GLU A 109 13.87 -6.12 12.25
CA GLU A 109 14.41 -4.78 12.52
C GLU A 109 13.30 -3.76 12.80
N LEU A 110 12.22 -3.77 12.02
CA LEU A 110 11.07 -2.88 12.21
C LEU A 110 10.26 -3.23 13.46
N LEU A 111 10.14 -4.53 13.81
CA LEU A 111 9.49 -4.96 15.04
C LEU A 111 10.20 -4.36 16.26
N ASP A 112 11.53 -4.47 16.29
CA ASP A 112 12.38 -3.96 17.35
C ASP A 112 12.38 -2.42 17.37
N PHE A 113 12.54 -1.78 16.20
CA PHE A 113 12.53 -0.32 16.06
C PHE A 113 11.22 0.30 16.58
N PHE A 114 10.08 -0.30 16.23
CA PHE A 114 8.77 0.17 16.69
C PHE A 114 8.41 -0.28 18.10
N LYS A 115 9.22 -1.16 18.72
CA LYS A 115 9.02 -1.77 20.04
C LYS A 115 7.68 -2.49 20.13
N LEU A 116 7.39 -3.33 19.14
CA LEU A 116 6.15 -4.08 19.06
C LEU A 116 6.27 -5.44 19.75
N ASP A 117 5.30 -5.78 20.59
CA ASP A 117 5.21 -7.11 21.19
C ASP A 117 4.61 -8.11 20.18
N ARG A 118 5.43 -9.04 19.69
CA ARG A 118 5.01 -10.09 18.75
C ARG A 118 3.91 -11.03 19.27
N SER A 119 3.72 -11.09 20.59
CA SER A 119 2.72 -11.94 21.25
C SER A 119 1.36 -11.26 21.41
N GLU A 120 1.31 -9.94 21.28
CA GLU A 120 0.10 -9.13 21.32
C GLU A 120 -0.82 -9.46 20.14
N ARG A 121 -2.13 -9.26 20.32
CA ARG A 121 -3.14 -9.44 19.26
C ARG A 121 -3.37 -8.15 18.50
N VAL A 122 -3.58 -8.29 17.19
CA VAL A 122 -3.83 -7.15 16.29
C VAL A 122 -5.03 -6.32 16.74
N GLY A 123 -6.10 -6.95 17.23
CA GLY A 123 -7.31 -6.27 17.72
C GLY A 123 -7.12 -5.46 19.00
N ASN A 124 -6.05 -5.69 19.77
CA ASN A 124 -5.77 -4.99 21.02
C ASN A 124 -4.90 -3.74 20.81
N LEU A 125 -4.38 -3.53 19.60
CA LEU A 125 -3.47 -2.44 19.31
C LEU A 125 -4.17 -1.07 19.38
N SER A 126 -3.48 -0.09 19.95
CA SER A 126 -3.87 1.32 19.83
C SER A 126 -3.80 1.78 18.36
N LYS A 127 -4.50 2.85 17.98
CA LYS A 127 -4.44 3.42 16.62
C LYS A 127 -3.01 3.68 16.14
N GLY A 128 -2.15 4.22 17.02
CA GLY A 128 -0.75 4.49 16.69
C GLY A 128 0.08 3.20 16.54
N THR A 129 -0.17 2.20 17.39
CA THR A 129 0.49 0.90 17.30
C THR A 129 0.05 0.13 16.05
N THR A 130 -1.23 0.20 15.68
CA THR A 130 -1.76 -0.34 14.43
C THR A 130 -1.08 0.30 13.22
N ALA A 131 -0.89 1.62 13.22
CA ALA A 131 -0.19 2.29 12.12
C ALA A 131 1.27 1.81 11.99
N LYS A 132 2.00 1.68 13.11
CA LYS A 132 3.37 1.12 13.12
C LYS A 132 3.40 -0.32 12.59
N TYR A 133 2.47 -1.15 13.04
CA TYR A 133 2.39 -2.54 12.60
C TYR A 133 2.03 -2.64 11.11
N SER A 134 1.09 -1.83 10.61
CA SER A 134 0.79 -1.77 9.18
C SER A 134 2.00 -1.31 8.34
N LEU A 135 2.78 -0.34 8.83
CA LEU A 135 4.03 0.06 8.19
C LEU A 135 5.04 -1.07 8.17
N LEU A 136 5.18 -1.82 9.28
CA LEU A 136 6.02 -3.02 9.32
C LEU A 136 5.62 -4.02 8.24
N LEU A 137 4.34 -4.40 8.15
CA LEU A 137 3.89 -5.39 7.16
C LEU A 137 4.07 -4.90 5.71
N GLY A 138 3.93 -3.60 5.46
CA GLY A 138 4.14 -3.00 4.14
C GLY A 138 5.61 -2.93 3.74
N LEU A 139 6.43 -2.33 4.60
CA LEU A 139 7.86 -2.08 4.33
C LEU A 139 8.71 -3.35 4.36
N SER A 140 8.20 -4.43 4.97
CA SER A 140 8.82 -5.75 4.93
C SER A 140 8.56 -6.50 3.61
N GLN A 141 7.80 -5.93 2.67
CA GLN A 141 7.82 -6.38 1.28
C GLN A 141 8.96 -5.64 0.57
N ASP A 142 10.01 -6.35 0.16
CA ASP A 142 11.12 -5.79 -0.63
C ASP A 142 10.68 -5.52 -2.06
N THR A 143 9.94 -4.44 -2.23
CA THR A 143 9.44 -3.97 -3.52
C THR A 143 10.39 -2.92 -4.09
N ASP A 144 10.69 -3.04 -5.39
CA ASP A 144 11.56 -2.11 -6.14
C ASP A 144 10.97 -0.71 -6.41
#